data_AF-A0A1B1TBB3-F1
#
_entry.id   AF-A0A1B1TBB3-F1
#
_cell.length_a   1.000
_cell.length_b   1.000
_cell.length_c   1.000
_cell.angle_alpha   90.00
_cell.angle_beta   90.00
_cell.angle_gamma   90.00
#
_symmetry.space_group_name_H-M   'P 1'
#
loop_
_entity.id
_entity.type
_entity.pdbx_description
1 polymer ?
#
loop_
_entity_poly.entity_id
_entity_poly.type
_entity_poly.pdbx_seq_one_letter_code
_entity_poly.pdbx_strand_id
1 'polypeptide(L)'
;MPKSASTHVSQLSHKDIRIRRRALRSLFELDSPSNLEAFVPLLDDKDPWFRSKALDAHRMWAPRLEIDSLISLATHKSIDARRCAANLLEKFIGDTSSVAEILYQDEDNICKIKASKALIKSDLEGKFTNQLIESDNERIKIIALSSKHISKQQLLSCLTETSNFIKESALNQLSMKNEIITEEKLAELLSEGVNPLSIIKFSVDNGGDTMVKLANVSDSKIQKNLVKALREKYKSTDDNSIKLLIKNECFLILGRWLQGKRDIESDKLRWQIIENEEVDEIERSRLLERLIGRCNESEIIDKADKLIKSTKSELLKITAQNLSTAGNSR
;
A
#
# COMPACT_ATOMS: atom_id res chain seq x y z
N MET A 1 30.70 -14.00 47.65
CA MET A 1 29.79 -12.85 47.44
C MET A 1 29.75 -12.54 45.95
N PRO A 2 28.58 -12.53 45.27
CA PRO A 2 28.51 -11.99 43.92
C PRO A 2 29.02 -10.54 43.97
N LYS A 3 29.91 -10.17 43.05
CA LYS A 3 30.40 -8.80 42.97
C LYS A 3 29.21 -7.89 42.63
N SER A 4 29.08 -6.77 43.34
CA SER A 4 28.02 -5.81 43.08
C SER A 4 28.11 -5.26 41.66
N ALA A 5 26.98 -4.85 41.07
CA ALA A 5 26.96 -4.22 39.75
C ALA A 5 27.96 -3.05 39.66
N SER A 6 28.10 -2.26 40.74
CA SER A 6 29.08 -1.18 40.86
C SER A 6 30.54 -1.64 40.68
N THR A 7 30.89 -2.82 41.19
CA THR A 7 32.23 -3.40 41.00
C THR A 7 32.48 -3.67 39.52
N HIS A 8 31.50 -4.27 38.82
CA HIS A 8 31.64 -4.55 37.40
C HIS A 8 31.68 -3.28 36.55
N VAL A 9 30.87 -2.26 36.87
CA VAL A 9 30.91 -0.95 36.20
C VAL A 9 32.31 -0.34 36.28
N SER A 10 32.94 -0.31 37.47
CA SER A 10 34.31 0.22 37.61
C SER A 10 35.36 -0.53 36.79
N GLN A 11 35.12 -1.82 36.50
CA GLN A 11 36.05 -2.67 35.76
C GLN A 11 35.95 -2.51 34.24
N LEU A 12 34.94 -1.80 33.72
CA LEU A 12 34.80 -1.54 32.27
C LEU A 12 35.93 -0.68 31.70
N SER A 13 36.56 0.17 32.52
CA SER A 13 37.70 1.02 32.16
C SER A 13 39.07 0.46 32.58
N HIS A 14 39.13 -0.79 33.06
CA HIS A 14 40.37 -1.40 33.54
C HIS A 14 41.41 -1.60 32.42
N LYS A 15 42.71 -1.41 32.71
CA LYS A 15 43.79 -1.56 31.71
C LYS A 15 43.89 -2.95 31.06
N ASP A 16 43.60 -4.00 31.83
CA ASP A 16 43.57 -5.39 31.34
C ASP A 16 42.24 -5.70 30.65
N ILE A 17 42.31 -5.95 29.33
CA ILE A 17 41.19 -6.32 28.48
C ILE A 17 40.40 -7.55 28.98
N ARG A 18 41.06 -8.52 29.62
CA ARG A 18 40.39 -9.72 30.16
C ARG A 18 39.44 -9.35 31.29
N ILE A 19 39.84 -8.39 32.14
CA ILE A 19 39.02 -7.89 33.24
C ILE A 19 37.82 -7.09 32.68
N ARG A 20 38.06 -6.20 31.70
CA ARG A 20 36.98 -5.46 31.03
C ARG A 20 35.95 -6.39 30.39
N ARG A 21 36.38 -7.41 29.66
CA ARG A 21 35.50 -8.40 29.01
C ARG A 21 34.70 -9.21 30.03
N ARG A 22 35.31 -9.58 31.16
CA ARG A 22 34.61 -10.29 32.24
C ARG A 22 33.54 -9.40 32.89
N ALA A 23 33.89 -8.14 33.19
CA ALA A 23 32.96 -7.17 33.73
C ALA A 23 31.76 -6.94 32.81
N LEU A 24 32.02 -6.76 31.51
CA LEU A 24 30.99 -6.61 30.50
C LEU A 24 30.03 -7.82 30.47
N ARG A 25 30.56 -9.06 30.44
CA ARG A 25 29.73 -10.27 30.50
C ARG A 25 28.87 -10.31 31.76
N SER A 26 29.45 -10.04 32.92
CA SER A 26 28.71 -10.02 34.18
C SER A 26 27.60 -8.96 34.18
N LEU A 27 27.81 -7.78 33.60
CA LEU A 27 26.76 -6.77 33.48
C LEU A 27 25.61 -7.21 32.57
N PHE A 28 25.90 -7.92 31.48
CA PHE A 28 24.87 -8.52 30.63
C PHE A 28 24.11 -9.65 31.34
N GLU A 29 24.82 -10.50 32.09
CA GLU A 29 24.21 -11.58 32.90
C GLU A 29 23.29 -11.03 34.00
N LEU A 30 23.62 -9.86 34.56
CA LEU A 30 22.77 -9.18 35.55
C LEU A 30 21.47 -8.62 34.93
N ASP A 31 21.39 -8.49 33.59
CA ASP A 31 20.25 -7.97 32.82
C ASP A 31 19.50 -6.80 33.48
N SER A 32 20.26 -5.80 33.94
CA SER A 32 19.69 -4.64 34.63
C SER A 32 19.78 -3.40 33.76
N PRO A 33 18.63 -2.80 33.35
CA PRO A 33 18.63 -1.60 32.51
C PRO A 33 19.37 -0.41 33.11
N SER A 34 19.43 -0.31 34.44
CA SER A 34 20.19 0.74 35.13
C SER A 34 21.70 0.71 34.84
N ASN A 35 22.22 -0.39 34.30
CA ASN A 35 23.63 -0.48 33.89
C ASN A 35 23.92 0.27 32.58
N LEU A 36 22.90 0.67 31.81
CA LEU A 36 23.08 1.22 30.47
C LEU A 36 24.01 2.43 30.43
N GLU A 37 23.92 3.32 31.43
CA GLU A 37 24.76 4.52 31.50
C GLU A 37 26.27 4.18 31.50
N ALA A 38 26.65 3.07 32.14
CA ALA A 38 28.04 2.60 32.17
C ALA A 38 28.59 2.17 30.80
N PHE A 39 27.71 1.91 29.81
CA PHE A 39 28.09 1.54 28.45
C PHE A 39 28.25 2.74 27.52
N VAL A 40 27.81 3.94 27.90
CA VAL A 40 27.93 5.16 27.08
C VAL A 40 29.41 5.45 26.72
N PRO A 41 30.38 5.43 27.65
CA PRO A 41 31.79 5.66 27.30
C PRO A 41 32.37 4.60 26.34
N LEU A 42 31.80 3.39 26.29
CA LEU A 42 32.27 2.32 25.42
C LEU A 42 31.89 2.54 23.95
N LEU A 43 30.98 3.47 23.64
CA LEU A 43 30.69 3.89 22.26
C LEU A 43 31.93 4.50 21.57
N ASP A 44 32.86 5.04 22.37
CA ASP A 44 34.11 5.66 21.93
C ASP A 44 35.35 4.77 22.17
N ASP A 45 35.15 3.50 22.52
CA ASP A 45 36.29 2.61 22.80
C ASP A 45 37.17 2.40 21.56
N LYS A 46 38.49 2.27 21.77
CA LYS A 46 39.45 2.01 20.69
C LYS A 46 39.20 0.65 20.04
N ASP A 47 38.83 -0.37 20.81
CA ASP A 47 38.53 -1.71 20.33
C ASP A 47 37.08 -1.76 19.80
N PRO A 48 36.86 -2.04 18.49
CA PRO A 48 35.53 -2.14 17.89
C PRO A 48 34.60 -3.13 18.59
N TRP A 49 35.13 -4.16 19.25
CA TRP A 49 34.34 -5.13 19.99
C TRP A 49 33.57 -4.48 21.14
N PHE A 50 34.18 -3.54 21.87
CA PHE A 50 33.50 -2.83 22.96
C PHE A 50 32.46 -1.84 22.43
N ARG A 51 32.75 -1.16 21.32
CA ARG A 51 31.75 -0.29 20.65
C ARG A 51 30.52 -1.08 20.22
N SER A 52 30.72 -2.25 19.60
CA SER A 52 29.62 -3.14 19.24
C SER A 52 28.82 -3.58 20.47
N LYS A 53 29.49 -3.89 21.58
CA LYS A 53 28.81 -4.31 22.82
C LYS A 53 28.08 -3.17 23.51
N ALA A 54 28.54 -1.94 23.38
CA ALA A 54 27.80 -0.75 23.81
C ALA A 54 26.48 -0.64 23.05
N LEU A 55 26.50 -0.78 21.71
CA LEU A 55 25.28 -0.78 20.91
C LEU A 55 24.34 -1.94 21.28
N ASP A 56 24.89 -3.15 21.55
CA ASP A 56 24.09 -4.29 22.02
C ASP A 56 23.39 -3.97 23.36
N ALA A 57 24.09 -3.32 24.30
CA ALA A 57 23.50 -2.90 25.57
C ALA A 57 22.35 -1.92 25.36
N HIS A 58 22.51 -0.92 24.49
CA HIS A 58 21.41 0.00 24.14
C HIS A 58 20.22 -0.74 23.52
N ARG A 59 20.45 -1.68 22.59
CA ARG A 59 19.34 -2.45 21.99
C ARG A 59 18.59 -3.28 23.02
N MET A 60 19.30 -3.81 24.01
CA MET A 60 18.75 -4.69 25.04
C MET A 60 17.99 -3.92 26.12
N TRP A 61 18.53 -2.79 26.57
CA TRP A 61 18.07 -2.11 27.78
C TRP A 61 17.36 -0.78 27.54
N ALA A 62 17.71 -0.02 26.49
CA ALA A 62 17.08 1.28 26.25
C ALA A 62 15.53 1.17 26.10
N PRO A 63 14.97 0.17 25.40
CA PRO A 63 13.51 0.01 25.32
C PRO A 63 12.81 -0.27 26.66
N ARG A 64 13.55 -0.57 27.73
CA ARG A 64 13.04 -0.81 29.09
C ARG A 64 13.23 0.42 29.99
N LEU A 65 13.65 1.54 29.42
CA LEU A 65 13.90 2.83 30.06
C LEU A 65 13.10 3.92 29.35
N GLU A 66 13.24 5.16 29.81
CA GLU A 66 12.67 6.34 29.15
C GLU A 66 13.39 6.68 27.85
N ILE A 67 12.72 7.44 26.97
CA ILE A 67 13.23 7.81 25.65
C ILE A 67 14.57 8.53 25.70
N ASP A 68 14.83 9.28 26.77
CA ASP A 68 16.08 10.02 27.00
C ASP A 68 17.32 9.12 27.06
N SER A 69 17.13 7.82 27.32
CA SER A 69 18.21 6.81 27.23
C SER A 69 18.83 6.69 25.83
N LEU A 70 18.16 7.21 24.79
CA LEU A 70 18.68 7.26 23.43
C LEU A 70 19.46 8.55 23.10
N ILE A 71 19.44 9.59 23.93
CA ILE A 71 20.08 10.90 23.61
C ILE A 71 21.58 10.73 23.32
N SER A 72 22.25 9.90 24.12
CA SER A 72 23.69 9.61 23.94
C SER A 72 24.01 8.96 22.60
N LEU A 73 23.10 8.13 22.07
CA LEU A 73 23.22 7.54 20.74
C LEU A 73 22.84 8.54 19.64
N ALA A 74 21.75 9.28 19.81
CA ALA A 74 21.19 10.18 18.80
C ALA A 74 22.10 11.37 18.48
N THR A 75 22.88 11.83 19.47
CA THR A 75 23.82 12.95 19.34
C THR A 75 25.26 12.49 19.09
N HIS A 76 25.50 11.18 18.96
CA HIS A 76 26.85 10.63 18.86
C HIS A 76 27.51 10.92 17.50
N LYS A 77 28.83 11.12 17.50
CA LYS A 77 29.60 11.32 16.25
C LYS A 77 29.57 10.11 15.30
N SER A 78 29.39 8.90 15.84
CA SER A 78 29.31 7.67 15.03
C SER A 78 27.93 7.53 14.39
N ILE A 79 27.92 7.37 13.07
CA ILE A 79 26.70 7.07 12.29
C ILE A 79 26.02 5.78 12.76
N ASP A 80 26.77 4.77 13.19
CA ASP A 80 26.21 3.50 13.67
C ASP A 80 25.42 3.68 14.97
N ALA A 81 25.88 4.59 15.84
CA ALA A 81 25.19 4.94 17.08
C ALA A 81 23.89 5.71 16.78
N ARG A 82 23.94 6.72 15.91
CA ARG A 82 22.74 7.49 15.52
C ARG A 82 21.70 6.62 14.81
N ARG A 83 22.13 5.75 13.89
CA ARG A 83 21.25 4.75 13.26
C ARG A 83 20.70 3.75 14.27
N CYS A 84 21.46 3.38 15.31
CA CYS A 84 20.95 2.55 16.40
C CYS A 84 19.81 3.26 17.15
N ALA A 85 19.98 4.54 17.52
CA ALA A 85 18.90 5.33 18.14
C ALA A 85 17.66 5.38 17.23
N ALA A 86 17.84 5.72 15.95
CA ALA A 86 16.76 5.83 14.98
C ALA A 86 15.98 4.51 14.80
N ASN A 87 16.68 3.37 14.81
CA ASN A 87 16.04 2.06 14.76
C ASN A 87 15.33 1.68 16.06
N LEU A 88 15.75 2.23 17.20
CA LEU A 88 15.14 1.94 18.51
C LEU A 88 13.91 2.77 18.79
N LEU A 89 13.68 3.91 18.12
CA LEU A 89 12.50 4.78 18.30
C LEU A 89 11.18 3.98 18.29
N GLU A 90 11.02 3.03 17.37
CA GLU A 90 9.79 2.23 17.25
C GLU A 90 9.52 1.29 18.45
N LYS A 91 10.53 1.04 19.29
CA LYS A 91 10.42 0.17 20.47
C LYS A 91 9.88 0.90 21.69
N PHE A 92 9.84 2.23 21.68
CA PHE A 92 9.31 3.02 22.79
C PHE A 92 7.80 3.20 22.66
N ILE A 93 7.15 3.24 23.82
CA ILE A 93 5.72 3.51 23.96
C ILE A 93 5.59 4.97 24.43
N GLY A 94 4.64 5.71 23.85
CA GLY A 94 4.41 7.11 24.22
C GLY A 94 5.08 8.10 23.25
N ASP A 95 5.33 9.31 23.74
CA ASP A 95 5.90 10.39 22.95
C ASP A 95 7.41 10.21 22.78
N THR A 96 7.85 10.14 21.52
CA THR A 96 9.27 9.98 21.15
C THR A 96 9.84 11.23 20.46
N SER A 97 9.07 12.32 20.46
CA SER A 97 9.38 13.52 19.67
C SER A 97 10.72 14.15 20.09
N SER A 98 11.08 14.15 21.37
CA SER A 98 12.34 14.74 21.86
C SER A 98 13.58 14.17 21.17
N VAL A 99 13.65 12.85 20.97
CA VAL A 99 14.77 12.18 20.29
C VAL A 99 14.57 12.13 18.78
N ALA A 100 13.33 11.98 18.32
CA ALA A 100 13.03 11.97 16.89
C ALA A 100 13.36 13.32 16.23
N GLU A 101 13.10 14.46 16.88
CA GLU A 101 13.49 15.78 16.37
C GLU A 101 15.01 15.92 16.21
N ILE A 102 15.81 15.40 17.14
CA ILE A 102 17.28 15.37 17.03
C ILE A 102 17.70 14.57 15.78
N LEU A 103 17.16 13.36 15.63
CA LEU A 103 17.51 12.47 14.52
C LEU A 103 16.98 12.94 13.16
N TYR A 104 15.96 13.79 13.14
CA TYR A 104 15.47 14.43 11.91
C TYR A 104 16.45 15.50 11.38
N GLN A 105 17.23 16.13 12.26
CA GLN A 105 18.29 17.07 11.87
C GLN A 105 19.60 16.38 11.46
N ASP A 106 19.70 15.05 11.58
CA ASP A 106 20.87 14.27 11.17
C ASP A 106 21.09 14.34 9.67
N GLU A 107 22.33 14.35 9.20
CA GLU A 107 22.65 14.31 7.76
C GLU A 107 22.28 12.95 7.12
N ASP A 108 22.25 11.87 7.90
CA ASP A 108 21.94 10.53 7.40
C ASP A 108 20.44 10.35 7.10
N ASN A 109 20.14 10.01 5.84
CA ASN A 109 18.76 9.80 5.40
C ASN A 109 18.03 8.67 6.16
N ILE A 110 18.75 7.64 6.65
CA ILE A 110 18.11 6.56 7.42
C ILE A 110 17.61 7.11 8.76
N CYS A 111 18.44 7.89 9.45
CA CYS A 111 18.03 8.61 10.67
C CYS A 111 16.81 9.49 10.40
N LYS A 112 16.87 10.36 9.38
CA LYS A 112 15.74 11.25 9.02
C LYS A 112 14.46 10.48 8.78
N ILE A 113 14.49 9.44 7.94
CA ILE A 113 13.30 8.66 7.57
C ILE A 113 12.69 7.97 8.80
N LYS A 114 13.50 7.39 9.68
CA LYS A 114 13.02 6.72 10.89
C LYS A 114 12.44 7.72 11.89
N ALA A 115 13.13 8.85 12.08
CA ALA A 115 12.64 9.97 12.87
C ALA A 115 11.29 10.48 12.36
N SER A 116 11.14 10.74 11.06
CA SER A 116 9.88 11.21 10.46
C SER A 116 8.70 10.27 10.76
N LYS A 117 8.91 8.94 10.76
CA LYS A 117 7.84 7.99 11.14
C LYS A 117 7.44 8.14 12.60
N ALA A 118 8.41 8.30 13.49
CA ALA A 118 8.17 8.51 14.91
C ALA A 118 7.45 9.84 15.17
N LEU A 119 7.89 10.92 14.50
CA LEU A 119 7.26 12.24 14.56
C LEU A 119 5.80 12.20 14.10
N ILE A 120 5.48 11.58 12.96
CA ILE A 120 4.08 11.45 12.50
C ILE A 120 3.23 10.63 13.47
N LYS A 121 3.78 9.59 14.11
CA LYS A 121 3.05 8.78 15.10
C LYS A 121 2.68 9.59 16.35
N SER A 122 3.56 10.50 16.78
CA SER A 122 3.36 11.38 17.92
C SER A 122 2.72 12.74 17.55
N ASP A 123 2.40 12.97 16.28
CA ASP A 123 1.84 14.23 15.81
C ASP A 123 0.36 14.37 16.24
N LEU A 124 0.11 15.20 17.24
CA LEU A 124 -1.23 15.45 17.78
C LEU A 124 -1.96 16.59 17.08
N GLU A 125 -1.22 17.55 16.53
CA GLU A 125 -1.76 18.82 16.00
C GLU A 125 -1.44 19.03 14.51
N GLY A 126 -0.69 18.13 13.88
CA GLY A 126 -0.29 18.26 12.48
C GLY A 126 0.98 19.10 12.27
N LYS A 127 1.68 19.49 13.34
CA LYS A 127 2.93 20.28 13.27
C LYS A 127 3.96 19.56 12.40
N PHE A 128 4.22 18.29 12.70
CA PHE A 128 5.21 17.51 11.96
C PHE A 128 4.70 17.15 10.57
N THR A 129 3.41 16.93 10.39
CA THR A 129 2.81 16.72 9.07
C THR A 129 3.09 17.90 8.14
N ASN A 130 2.85 19.13 8.60
CA ASN A 130 3.10 20.34 7.84
C ASN A 130 4.60 20.58 7.58
N GLN A 131 5.47 20.18 8.50
CA GLN A 131 6.91 20.28 8.30
C GLN A 131 7.44 19.25 7.30
N LEU A 132 7.00 18.00 7.41
CA LEU A 132 7.56 16.87 6.67
C LEU A 132 7.06 16.80 5.22
N ILE A 133 5.89 17.37 4.93
CA ILE A 133 5.37 17.42 3.56
C ILE A 133 6.20 18.34 2.64
N GLU A 134 6.88 19.33 3.22
CA GLU A 134 7.78 20.25 2.52
C GLU A 134 9.20 19.68 2.32
N SER A 135 9.46 18.43 2.75
CA SER A 135 10.79 17.82 2.66
C SER A 135 11.18 17.47 1.23
N ASP A 136 12.39 17.80 0.77
CA ASP A 136 12.90 17.34 -0.53
C ASP A 136 13.06 15.81 -0.63
N ASN A 137 13.04 15.09 0.50
CA ASN A 137 13.15 13.64 0.51
C ASN A 137 11.80 12.99 0.23
N GLU A 138 11.68 12.36 -0.93
CA GLU A 138 10.47 11.65 -1.38
C GLU A 138 9.88 10.71 -0.31
N ARG A 139 10.72 9.91 0.37
CA ARG A 139 10.25 8.96 1.39
C ARG A 139 9.68 9.68 2.61
N ILE A 140 10.22 10.85 2.96
CA ILE A 140 9.72 11.67 4.06
C ILE A 140 8.37 12.29 3.70
N LYS A 141 8.21 12.81 2.48
CA LYS A 141 6.90 13.27 1.99
C LYS A 141 5.86 12.15 2.03
N ILE A 142 6.20 10.94 1.58
CA ILE A 142 5.29 9.77 1.64
C ILE A 142 4.90 9.44 3.09
N ILE A 143 5.82 9.55 4.04
CA ILE A 143 5.51 9.39 5.47
C ILE A 143 4.53 10.48 5.94
N ALA A 144 4.75 11.74 5.56
CA ALA A 144 3.85 12.85 5.89
C ALA A 144 2.44 12.64 5.31
N LEU A 145 2.34 12.14 4.08
CA LEU A 145 1.06 11.82 3.43
C LEU A 145 0.24 10.78 4.19
N SER A 146 0.87 9.87 4.93
CA SER A 146 0.16 8.87 5.75
C SER A 146 -0.43 9.44 7.05
N SER A 147 -0.17 10.71 7.35
CA SER A 147 -0.67 11.37 8.56
C SER A 147 -2.18 11.56 8.54
N LYS A 148 -2.82 11.34 9.70
CA LYS A 148 -4.24 11.68 9.91
C LYS A 148 -4.52 13.18 9.76
N HIS A 149 -3.50 14.03 9.96
CA HIS A 149 -3.59 15.49 9.90
C HIS A 149 -3.38 16.06 8.50
N ILE A 150 -3.05 15.25 7.50
CA ILE A 150 -2.84 15.74 6.13
C ILE A 150 -4.13 16.38 5.58
N SER A 151 -4.05 17.62 5.12
CA SER A 151 -5.21 18.32 4.58
C SER A 151 -5.51 17.92 3.14
N LYS A 152 -6.75 18.13 2.70
CA LYS A 152 -7.13 17.95 1.28
C LYS A 152 -6.27 18.81 0.34
N GLN A 153 -5.99 20.05 0.72
CA GLN A 153 -5.19 20.98 -0.09
C GLN A 153 -3.76 20.46 -0.30
N GLN A 154 -3.13 19.93 0.76
CA GLN A 154 -1.80 19.30 0.67
C GLN A 154 -1.81 18.03 -0.19
N LEU A 155 -2.86 17.22 -0.10
CA LEU A 155 -3.00 16.04 -0.98
C LEU A 155 -3.12 16.45 -2.45
N LEU A 156 -3.90 17.48 -2.74
CA LEU A 156 -4.08 17.98 -4.10
C LEU A 156 -2.81 18.61 -4.67
N SER A 157 -2.04 19.36 -3.86
CA SER A 157 -0.74 19.90 -4.31
C SER A 157 0.27 18.80 -4.62
N CYS A 158 0.21 17.67 -3.91
CA CYS A 158 1.06 16.51 -4.20
C CYS A 158 0.75 15.84 -5.55
N LEU A 159 -0.40 16.12 -6.17
CA LEU A 159 -0.72 15.64 -7.52
C LEU A 159 0.00 16.41 -8.64
N THR A 160 0.72 17.49 -8.33
CA THR A 160 1.54 18.24 -9.29
C THR A 160 3.05 17.99 -9.11
N GLU A 161 3.43 17.12 -8.19
CA GLU A 161 4.83 16.76 -7.94
C GLU A 161 5.43 15.94 -9.09
N THR A 162 6.74 15.98 -9.26
CA THR A 162 7.41 15.23 -10.34
C THR A 162 7.37 13.72 -10.12
N SER A 163 7.39 13.27 -8.87
CA SER A 163 7.39 11.85 -8.54
C SER A 163 6.00 11.21 -8.63
N ASN A 164 5.90 10.15 -9.45
CA ASN A 164 4.69 9.33 -9.52
C ASN A 164 4.42 8.60 -8.20
N PHE A 165 5.44 8.26 -7.40
CA PHE A 165 5.21 7.64 -6.08
C PHE A 165 4.50 8.58 -5.11
N ILE A 166 4.82 9.89 -5.14
CA ILE A 166 4.14 10.90 -4.34
C ILE A 166 2.69 11.05 -4.81
N LYS A 167 2.49 11.21 -6.12
CA LYS A 167 1.16 11.30 -6.75
C LYS A 167 0.29 10.10 -6.37
N GLU A 168 0.82 8.88 -6.50
CA GLU A 168 0.12 7.63 -6.16
C GLU A 168 -0.22 7.55 -4.67
N SER A 169 0.70 7.93 -3.79
CA SER A 169 0.45 7.98 -2.35
C SER A 169 -0.67 8.99 -2.01
N ALA A 170 -0.63 10.17 -2.62
CA ALA A 170 -1.67 11.19 -2.44
C ALA A 170 -3.04 10.73 -2.96
N LEU A 171 -3.09 10.08 -4.14
CA LEU A 171 -4.32 9.47 -4.68
C LEU A 171 -4.91 8.43 -3.72
N ASN A 172 -4.08 7.57 -3.14
CA ASN A 172 -4.55 6.57 -2.17
C ASN A 172 -5.19 7.24 -0.94
N GLN A 173 -4.60 8.32 -0.43
CA GLN A 173 -5.14 9.06 0.70
C GLN A 173 -6.43 9.80 0.35
N LEU A 174 -6.49 10.45 -0.83
CA LEU A 174 -7.72 11.08 -1.34
C LEU A 174 -8.85 10.07 -1.48
N SER A 175 -8.55 8.86 -1.95
CA SER A 175 -9.50 7.76 -2.09
C SER A 175 -10.05 7.30 -0.73
N MET A 176 -9.19 7.18 0.28
CA MET A 176 -9.61 6.84 1.65
C MET A 176 -10.49 7.93 2.28
N LYS A 177 -10.28 9.20 1.89
CA LYS A 177 -11.09 10.34 2.32
C LYS A 177 -12.35 10.57 1.46
N ASN A 178 -12.60 9.71 0.46
CA ASN A 178 -13.68 9.85 -0.53
C ASN A 178 -13.71 11.23 -1.22
N GLU A 179 -12.53 11.78 -1.48
CA GLU A 179 -12.40 13.05 -2.20
C GLU A 179 -12.61 12.85 -3.70
N ILE A 180 -13.11 13.91 -4.35
CA ILE A 180 -13.37 13.91 -5.79
C ILE A 180 -12.18 14.54 -6.52
N ILE A 181 -11.78 13.95 -7.65
CA ILE A 181 -10.75 14.47 -8.54
C ILE A 181 -11.38 14.67 -9.92
N THR A 182 -11.11 15.80 -10.56
CA THR A 182 -11.72 16.12 -11.85
C THR A 182 -11.19 15.20 -12.96
N GLU A 183 -12.01 15.02 -14.00
CA GLU A 183 -11.66 14.15 -15.12
C GLU A 183 -10.41 14.63 -15.86
N GLU A 184 -10.26 15.94 -16.01
CA GLU A 184 -9.08 16.55 -16.64
C GLU A 184 -7.80 16.20 -15.88
N LYS A 185 -7.86 16.24 -14.54
CA LYS A 185 -6.70 15.91 -13.70
C LYS A 185 -6.39 14.42 -13.73
N LEU A 186 -7.40 13.54 -13.79
CA LEU A 186 -7.17 12.11 -13.95
C LEU A 186 -6.51 11.78 -15.30
N ALA A 187 -6.95 12.44 -16.38
CA ALA A 187 -6.38 12.27 -17.71
C ALA A 187 -4.91 12.76 -17.75
N GLU A 188 -4.62 13.90 -17.12
CA GLU A 188 -3.25 14.41 -16.94
C GLU A 188 -2.37 13.40 -16.22
N LEU A 189 -2.78 12.92 -15.03
CA LEU A 189 -2.02 11.96 -14.22
C LEU A 189 -1.74 10.66 -15.00
N LEU A 190 -2.72 10.14 -15.73
CA LEU A 190 -2.55 8.95 -16.54
C LEU A 190 -1.51 9.17 -17.66
N SER A 191 -1.51 10.36 -18.28
CA SER A 191 -0.55 10.72 -19.34
C SER A 191 0.89 10.89 -18.82
N GLU A 192 1.04 11.29 -17.56
CA GLU A 192 2.34 11.40 -16.87
C GLU A 192 2.89 10.05 -16.38
N GLY A 193 2.18 8.95 -16.63
CA GLY A 193 2.61 7.60 -16.27
C GLY A 193 2.36 7.24 -14.80
N VAL A 194 1.44 7.91 -14.11
CA VAL A 194 0.96 7.48 -12.80
C VAL A 194 0.32 6.10 -12.91
N ASN A 195 0.59 5.23 -11.94
CA ASN A 195 0.05 3.87 -11.95
C ASN A 195 -1.48 3.87 -12.06
N PRO A 196 -2.04 3.25 -13.13
CA PRO A 196 -3.48 3.15 -13.34
C PRO A 196 -4.27 2.61 -12.15
N LEU A 197 -3.69 1.71 -11.35
CA LEU A 197 -4.37 1.13 -10.19
C LEU A 197 -4.79 2.18 -9.16
N SER A 198 -4.01 3.25 -9.00
CA SER A 198 -4.31 4.37 -8.09
C SER A 198 -5.40 5.30 -8.64
N ILE A 199 -5.70 5.22 -9.94
CA ILE A 199 -6.67 6.08 -10.65
C ILE A 199 -8.04 5.41 -10.78
N ILE A 200 -8.11 4.08 -10.80
CA ILE A 200 -9.33 3.29 -11.10
C ILE A 200 -10.55 3.79 -10.32
N LYS A 201 -10.46 3.93 -8.99
CA LYS A 201 -11.61 4.33 -8.16
C LYS A 201 -12.16 5.67 -8.60
N PHE A 202 -11.29 6.67 -8.78
CA PHE A 202 -11.69 8.01 -9.22
C PHE A 202 -12.28 8.00 -10.64
N SER A 203 -11.69 7.23 -11.56
CA SER A 203 -12.21 7.13 -12.93
C SER A 203 -13.62 6.52 -12.98
N VAL A 204 -13.86 5.50 -12.16
CA VAL A 204 -15.19 4.89 -11.99
C VAL A 204 -16.14 5.88 -11.33
N ASP A 205 -15.64 6.69 -10.40
CA ASP A 205 -16.44 7.67 -9.70
C ASP A 205 -16.94 8.80 -10.61
N ASN A 206 -16.07 9.28 -11.50
CA ASN A 206 -16.38 10.31 -12.49
C ASN A 206 -17.24 9.77 -13.65
N GLY A 207 -16.97 8.54 -14.10
CA GLY A 207 -17.62 7.99 -15.29
C GLY A 207 -17.24 8.73 -16.57
N GLY A 208 -15.95 9.02 -16.75
CA GLY A 208 -15.41 9.77 -17.90
C GLY A 208 -14.52 8.96 -18.85
N ASP A 209 -13.82 9.66 -19.75
CA ASP A 209 -12.94 9.09 -20.78
C ASP A 209 -11.76 8.31 -20.19
N THR A 210 -11.24 8.71 -19.02
CA THR A 210 -10.19 7.99 -18.30
C THR A 210 -10.63 6.57 -17.95
N MET A 211 -11.89 6.39 -17.53
CA MET A 211 -12.42 5.05 -17.25
C MET A 211 -12.47 4.19 -18.51
N VAL A 212 -12.87 4.78 -19.65
CA VAL A 212 -12.90 4.10 -20.97
C VAL A 212 -11.49 3.71 -21.40
N LYS A 213 -10.52 4.62 -21.27
CA LYS A 213 -9.10 4.34 -21.53
C LYS A 213 -8.60 3.16 -20.68
N LEU A 214 -8.90 3.17 -19.37
CA LEU A 214 -8.54 2.08 -18.46
C LEU A 214 -9.22 0.75 -18.80
N ALA A 215 -10.46 0.79 -19.31
CA ALA A 215 -11.19 -0.39 -19.74
C ALA A 215 -10.52 -1.09 -20.94
N ASN A 216 -9.83 -0.32 -21.78
CA ASN A 216 -9.12 -0.81 -22.96
C ASN A 216 -7.67 -1.22 -22.69
N VAL A 217 -7.17 -1.09 -21.44
CA VAL A 217 -5.83 -1.55 -21.08
C VAL A 217 -5.81 -3.07 -20.97
N SER A 218 -4.84 -3.71 -21.65
CA SER A 218 -4.70 -5.19 -21.70
C SER A 218 -4.20 -5.82 -20.39
N ASP A 219 -3.78 -5.02 -19.40
CA ASP A 219 -3.29 -5.52 -18.12
C ASP A 219 -4.40 -6.16 -17.27
N SER A 220 -4.21 -7.45 -16.96
CA SER A 220 -5.20 -8.24 -16.22
C SER A 220 -5.50 -7.73 -14.79
N LYS A 221 -4.52 -7.10 -14.11
CA LYS A 221 -4.72 -6.53 -12.77
C LYS A 221 -5.57 -5.27 -12.84
N ILE A 222 -5.32 -4.41 -13.84
CA ILE A 222 -6.13 -3.21 -14.07
C ILE A 222 -7.58 -3.61 -14.37
N GLN A 223 -7.79 -4.52 -15.32
CA GLN A 223 -9.13 -5.00 -15.67
C GLN A 223 -9.87 -5.59 -14.47
N LYS A 224 -9.21 -6.43 -13.66
CA LYS A 224 -9.81 -7.03 -12.47
C LYS A 224 -10.23 -5.99 -11.44
N ASN A 225 -9.37 -5.02 -11.16
CA ASN A 225 -9.67 -3.97 -10.18
C ASN A 225 -10.75 -3.00 -10.69
N LEU A 226 -10.75 -2.68 -11.99
CA LEU A 226 -11.79 -1.87 -12.62
C LEU A 226 -13.16 -2.56 -12.53
N VAL A 227 -13.26 -3.83 -12.90
CA VAL A 227 -14.50 -4.62 -12.78
C VAL A 227 -14.97 -4.70 -11.33
N LYS A 228 -14.04 -4.86 -10.37
CA LYS A 228 -14.36 -4.87 -8.93
C LYS A 228 -14.99 -3.54 -8.51
N ALA A 229 -14.35 -2.41 -8.83
CA ALA A 229 -14.85 -1.08 -8.50
C ALA A 229 -16.23 -0.80 -9.15
N LEU A 230 -16.40 -1.15 -10.42
CA LEU A 230 -17.69 -1.03 -11.13
C LEU A 230 -18.80 -1.86 -10.48
N ARG A 231 -18.51 -3.08 -10.02
CA ARG A 231 -19.50 -3.96 -9.35
C ARG A 231 -19.87 -3.47 -7.96
N GLU A 232 -18.92 -2.87 -7.24
CA GLU A 232 -19.17 -2.28 -5.93
C GLU A 232 -20.12 -1.09 -6.06
N LYS A 233 -19.89 -0.22 -7.06
CA LYS A 233 -20.64 1.02 -7.24
C LYS A 233 -21.94 0.88 -8.03
N TYR A 234 -21.94 0.14 -9.14
CA TYR A 234 -23.03 0.14 -10.11
C TYR A 234 -23.71 -1.23 -10.20
N LYS A 235 -25.05 -1.20 -10.22
CA LYS A 235 -25.89 -2.41 -10.21
C LYS A 235 -26.71 -2.55 -11.49
N SER A 236 -27.06 -1.45 -12.15
CA SER A 236 -27.91 -1.43 -13.33
C SER A 236 -27.12 -1.13 -14.60
N THR A 237 -27.60 -1.61 -15.74
CA THR A 237 -27.12 -1.19 -17.07
C THR A 237 -27.45 0.28 -17.37
N ASP A 238 -28.39 0.86 -16.62
CA ASP A 238 -28.79 2.25 -16.75
C ASP A 238 -27.87 3.25 -16.06
N ASP A 239 -26.93 2.77 -15.23
CA ASP A 239 -25.94 3.60 -14.55
C ASP A 239 -25.05 4.33 -15.57
N ASN A 240 -24.84 5.63 -15.40
CA ASN A 240 -24.15 6.48 -16.39
C ASN A 240 -22.78 5.93 -16.84
N SER A 241 -21.98 5.43 -15.90
CA SER A 241 -20.68 4.83 -16.20
C SER A 241 -20.80 3.54 -17.01
N ILE A 242 -21.83 2.74 -16.75
CA ILE A 242 -22.10 1.52 -17.52
C ILE A 242 -22.59 1.87 -18.93
N LYS A 243 -23.50 2.84 -19.06
CA LYS A 243 -23.93 3.39 -20.36
C LYS A 243 -22.74 3.91 -21.17
N LEU A 244 -21.78 4.58 -20.53
CA LEU A 244 -20.59 5.07 -21.21
C LEU A 244 -19.72 3.92 -21.73
N LEU A 245 -19.51 2.86 -20.93
CA LEU A 245 -18.76 1.68 -21.36
C LEU A 245 -19.46 0.93 -22.50
N ILE A 246 -20.81 0.89 -22.50
CA ILE A 246 -21.60 0.32 -23.60
C ILE A 246 -21.40 1.13 -24.87
N LYS A 247 -21.51 2.46 -24.78
CA LYS A 247 -21.33 3.38 -25.92
C LYS A 247 -19.94 3.29 -26.55
N ASN A 248 -18.91 3.00 -25.75
CA ASN A 248 -17.53 2.86 -26.19
C ASN A 248 -17.11 1.39 -26.35
N GLU A 249 -18.07 0.46 -26.46
CA GLU A 249 -17.82 -0.93 -26.86
C GLU A 249 -16.78 -1.65 -26.00
N CYS A 250 -16.73 -1.32 -24.71
CA CYS A 250 -15.79 -1.90 -23.74
C CYS A 250 -16.22 -3.32 -23.30
N PHE A 251 -16.46 -4.20 -24.27
CA PHE A 251 -17.17 -5.46 -24.11
C PHE A 251 -16.48 -6.45 -23.18
N LEU A 252 -15.14 -6.47 -23.14
CA LEU A 252 -14.39 -7.31 -22.21
C LEU A 252 -14.72 -6.97 -20.75
N ILE A 253 -14.71 -5.68 -20.40
CA ILE A 253 -15.01 -5.20 -19.05
C ILE A 253 -16.49 -5.39 -18.74
N LEU A 254 -17.38 -5.05 -19.67
CA LEU A 254 -18.82 -5.24 -19.52
C LEU A 254 -19.17 -6.72 -19.31
N GLY A 255 -18.60 -7.61 -20.10
CA GLY A 255 -18.80 -9.05 -19.99
C GLY A 255 -18.39 -9.60 -18.63
N ARG A 256 -17.27 -9.12 -18.08
CA ARG A 256 -16.84 -9.44 -16.71
C ARG A 256 -17.72 -8.78 -15.66
N TRP A 257 -18.22 -7.55 -15.87
CA TRP A 257 -19.16 -6.89 -14.94
C TRP A 257 -20.51 -7.60 -14.88
N LEU A 258 -20.99 -8.14 -16.01
CA LEU A 258 -22.25 -8.89 -16.14
C LEU A 258 -22.25 -10.27 -15.46
N GLN A 259 -21.08 -10.82 -15.12
CA GLN A 259 -21.02 -12.18 -14.55
C GLN A 259 -21.78 -12.27 -13.21
N GLY A 260 -22.75 -13.19 -13.14
CA GLY A 260 -23.58 -13.41 -11.96
C GLY A 260 -24.85 -12.55 -11.90
N LYS A 261 -25.03 -11.58 -12.81
CA LYS A 261 -26.28 -10.81 -12.94
C LYS A 261 -27.34 -11.62 -13.66
N ARG A 262 -28.59 -11.50 -13.21
CA ARG A 262 -29.76 -12.28 -13.68
C ARG A 262 -30.97 -11.42 -14.02
N ASP A 263 -30.84 -10.10 -13.95
CA ASP A 263 -31.90 -9.19 -14.35
C ASP A 263 -32.03 -9.12 -15.89
N ILE A 264 -33.24 -8.82 -16.35
CA ILE A 264 -33.63 -8.80 -17.77
C ILE A 264 -32.72 -7.87 -18.58
N GLU A 265 -32.40 -6.68 -18.06
CA GLU A 265 -31.58 -5.71 -18.78
C GLU A 265 -30.12 -6.16 -18.92
N SER A 266 -29.56 -6.77 -17.88
CA SER A 266 -28.23 -7.39 -17.95
C SER A 266 -28.18 -8.57 -18.91
N ASP A 267 -29.24 -9.38 -18.97
CA ASP A 267 -29.35 -10.49 -19.92
C ASP A 267 -29.45 -9.97 -21.36
N LYS A 268 -30.25 -8.93 -21.60
CA LYS A 268 -30.34 -8.25 -22.90
C LYS A 268 -28.98 -7.74 -23.36
N LEU A 269 -28.25 -7.04 -22.51
CA LEU A 269 -26.89 -6.59 -22.83
C LEU A 269 -25.94 -7.76 -23.08
N ARG A 270 -26.02 -8.84 -22.29
CA ARG A 270 -25.18 -10.03 -22.48
C ARG A 270 -25.39 -10.64 -23.85
N TRP A 271 -26.64 -10.82 -24.27
CA TRP A 271 -26.96 -11.37 -25.59
C TRP A 271 -26.57 -10.43 -26.72
N GLN A 272 -26.69 -9.11 -26.54
CA GLN A 272 -26.16 -8.13 -27.50
C GLN A 272 -24.64 -8.32 -27.74
N ILE A 273 -23.88 -8.58 -26.67
CA ILE A 273 -22.42 -8.82 -26.78
C ILE A 273 -22.13 -10.17 -27.43
N ILE A 274 -22.84 -11.23 -27.05
CA ILE A 274 -22.67 -12.59 -27.62
C ILE A 274 -23.00 -12.60 -29.13
N GLU A 275 -24.02 -11.85 -29.54
CA GLU A 275 -24.48 -11.80 -30.93
C GLU A 275 -23.64 -10.84 -31.80
N ASN A 276 -22.78 -9.99 -31.20
CA ASN A 276 -21.94 -9.04 -31.93
C ASN A 276 -20.69 -9.72 -32.53
N GLU A 277 -20.57 -9.72 -33.86
CA GLU A 277 -19.45 -10.33 -34.60
C GLU A 277 -18.12 -9.57 -34.45
N GLU A 278 -18.13 -8.30 -34.03
CA GLU A 278 -16.91 -7.51 -33.81
C GLU A 278 -16.23 -7.85 -32.47
N VAL A 279 -16.92 -8.56 -31.58
CA VAL A 279 -16.36 -9.03 -30.31
C VAL A 279 -15.56 -10.30 -30.54
N ASP A 280 -14.39 -10.37 -29.91
CA ASP A 280 -13.55 -11.57 -29.92
C ASP A 280 -14.35 -12.83 -29.57
N GLU A 281 -14.18 -13.86 -30.40
CA GLU A 281 -14.94 -15.11 -30.34
C GLU A 281 -14.78 -15.82 -28.98
N ILE A 282 -13.61 -15.72 -28.36
CA ILE A 282 -13.33 -16.32 -27.06
C ILE A 282 -14.12 -15.58 -25.97
N GLU A 283 -14.19 -14.26 -26.01
CA GLU A 283 -15.00 -13.49 -25.04
C GLU A 283 -16.51 -13.77 -25.19
N ARG A 284 -16.99 -13.91 -26.43
CA ARG A 284 -18.37 -14.31 -26.70
C ARG A 284 -18.66 -15.71 -26.15
N SER A 285 -17.76 -16.68 -26.36
CA SER A 285 -17.89 -18.04 -25.82
C SER A 285 -17.89 -18.03 -24.29
N ARG A 286 -16.99 -17.27 -23.65
CA ARG A 286 -16.93 -17.13 -22.19
C ARG A 286 -18.23 -16.60 -21.60
N LEU A 287 -18.94 -15.70 -22.29
CA LEU A 287 -20.23 -15.20 -21.84
C LEU A 287 -21.33 -16.26 -21.89
N LEU A 288 -21.33 -17.11 -22.92
CA LEU A 288 -22.22 -18.27 -23.00
C LEU A 288 -21.92 -19.30 -21.92
N GLU A 289 -20.65 -19.67 -21.72
CA GLU A 289 -20.24 -20.64 -20.69
C GLU A 289 -20.69 -20.21 -19.28
N ARG A 290 -20.67 -18.90 -18.99
CA ARG A 290 -21.13 -18.35 -17.71
C ARG A 290 -22.64 -18.51 -17.49
N LEU A 291 -23.42 -18.83 -18.52
CA LEU A 291 -24.84 -19.14 -18.42
C LEU A 291 -25.12 -20.62 -18.11
N ILE A 292 -24.12 -21.51 -18.08
CA ILE A 292 -24.32 -22.94 -17.81
C ILE A 292 -25.05 -23.19 -16.48
N GLY A 293 -24.81 -22.36 -15.46
CA GLY A 293 -25.54 -22.45 -14.18
C GLY A 293 -27.03 -22.07 -14.27
N ARG A 294 -27.51 -21.60 -15.42
CA ARG A 294 -28.87 -21.15 -15.73
C ARG A 294 -29.48 -21.92 -16.91
N CYS A 295 -28.92 -23.08 -17.27
CA CYS A 295 -29.36 -23.91 -18.40
C CYS A 295 -30.80 -24.45 -18.30
N ASN A 296 -31.48 -24.29 -17.16
CA ASN A 296 -32.88 -24.70 -16.97
C ASN A 296 -33.88 -23.57 -17.25
N GLU A 297 -33.41 -22.34 -17.50
CA GLU A 297 -34.27 -21.20 -17.78
C GLU A 297 -34.67 -21.20 -19.26
N SER A 298 -35.97 -21.26 -19.56
CA SER A 298 -36.49 -21.38 -20.94
C SER A 298 -36.01 -20.26 -21.86
N GLU A 299 -35.95 -19.02 -21.37
CA GLU A 299 -35.45 -17.87 -22.15
C GLU A 299 -33.98 -18.03 -22.58
N ILE A 300 -33.15 -18.64 -21.73
CA ILE A 300 -31.74 -18.90 -22.02
C ILE A 300 -31.59 -20.01 -23.06
N ILE A 301 -32.38 -21.08 -22.94
CA ILE A 301 -32.43 -22.18 -23.92
C ILE A 301 -32.87 -21.64 -25.29
N ASP A 302 -33.98 -20.89 -25.34
CA ASP A 302 -34.51 -20.33 -26.58
C ASP A 302 -33.51 -19.42 -27.29
N LYS A 303 -32.77 -18.61 -26.52
CA LYS A 303 -31.71 -17.76 -27.06
C LYS A 303 -30.50 -18.57 -27.56
N ALA A 304 -30.09 -19.59 -26.82
CA ALA A 304 -29.02 -20.50 -27.25
C ALA A 304 -29.38 -21.23 -28.56
N ASP A 305 -30.60 -21.76 -28.67
CA ASP A 305 -31.09 -22.44 -29.88
C ASP A 305 -31.19 -21.51 -31.08
N LYS A 306 -31.57 -20.24 -30.86
CA LYS A 306 -31.51 -19.21 -31.91
C LYS A 306 -30.08 -18.96 -32.36
N LEU A 307 -29.13 -18.85 -31.43
CA LEU A 307 -27.72 -18.62 -31.74
C LEU A 307 -27.11 -19.78 -32.54
N ILE A 308 -27.41 -21.03 -32.20
CA ILE A 308 -26.94 -22.22 -32.93
C ILE A 308 -27.30 -22.15 -34.42
N LYS A 309 -28.50 -21.64 -34.73
CA LYS A 309 -29.02 -21.52 -36.09
C LYS A 309 -28.44 -20.33 -36.86
N SER A 310 -28.06 -19.25 -36.16
CA SER A 310 -27.63 -18.00 -36.79
C SER A 310 -26.11 -17.84 -36.88
N THR A 311 -25.35 -18.39 -35.93
CA THR A 311 -23.90 -18.16 -35.86
C THR A 311 -23.12 -18.98 -36.89
N LYS A 312 -22.06 -18.39 -37.43
CA LYS A 312 -21.08 -19.08 -38.30
C LYS A 312 -19.93 -19.71 -37.51
N SER A 313 -19.73 -19.27 -36.27
CA SER A 313 -18.68 -19.76 -35.38
C SER A 313 -18.97 -21.18 -34.89
N GLU A 314 -18.03 -22.09 -35.11
CA GLU A 314 -18.14 -23.46 -34.61
C GLU A 314 -17.99 -23.51 -33.08
N LEU A 315 -17.10 -22.68 -32.52
CA LEU A 315 -16.93 -22.56 -31.08
C LEU A 315 -18.24 -22.15 -30.40
N LEU A 316 -18.91 -21.10 -30.90
CA LEU A 316 -20.17 -20.63 -30.33
C LEU A 316 -21.30 -21.63 -30.52
N LYS A 317 -21.35 -22.39 -31.63
CA LYS A 317 -22.33 -23.48 -31.81
C LYS A 317 -22.16 -24.55 -30.74
N ILE A 318 -20.94 -25.05 -30.54
CA ILE A 318 -20.65 -26.09 -29.56
C ILE A 318 -20.99 -25.57 -28.15
N THR A 319 -20.54 -24.38 -27.80
CA THR A 319 -20.82 -23.78 -26.48
C THR A 319 -22.32 -23.56 -26.25
N ALA A 320 -23.06 -23.11 -27.26
CA ALA A 320 -24.51 -22.94 -27.18
C ALA A 320 -25.28 -24.27 -27.11
N GLN A 321 -24.85 -25.31 -27.84
CA GLN A 321 -25.40 -26.67 -27.75
C GLN A 321 -25.19 -27.26 -26.36
N ASN A 322 -24.00 -27.09 -25.79
CA ASN A 322 -23.71 -27.51 -24.43
C ASN A 322 -24.62 -26.77 -23.43
N LEU A 323 -24.85 -25.47 -23.64
CA LEU A 323 -25.74 -24.68 -22.79
C LEU A 323 -27.20 -25.15 -22.87
N SER A 324 -27.73 -25.44 -24.07
CA SER A 324 -29.13 -25.86 -24.24
C SER A 324 -29.41 -27.30 -23.80
N THR A 325 -28.39 -28.17 -23.83
CA THR A 325 -28.53 -29.58 -23.45
C THR A 325 -28.14 -29.90 -22.01
N ALA A 326 -27.37 -29.03 -21.34
CA ALA A 326 -26.90 -29.24 -19.97
C ALA A 326 -28.03 -29.36 -18.92
N GLY A 327 -29.21 -28.78 -19.18
CA GLY A 327 -30.37 -28.90 -18.29
C GLY A 327 -31.03 -30.28 -18.30
N ASN A 328 -30.89 -31.04 -19.40
CA ASN A 328 -31.49 -32.37 -19.57
C ASN A 328 -30.64 -33.50 -18.94
N SER A 329 -29.46 -33.18 -18.43
CA SER A 329 -28.47 -34.15 -17.89
C SER A 329 -28.21 -33.99 -16.39
N ARG A 330 -29.01 -33.15 -15.70
CA ARG A 330 -29.02 -33.00 -14.23
C ARG A 330 -30.40 -33.35 -13.67
#